data_AF-X1GRL5-F1
#
_entry.id   AF-X1GRL5-F1
#
_cell.length_a   1.000
_cell.length_b   1.000
_cell.length_c   1.000
_cell.angle_alpha   90.00
_cell.angle_beta   90.00
_cell.angle_gamma   90.00
#
_symmetry.space_group_name_H-M   'P 1'
#
loop_
_entity.id
_entity.type
_entity.pdbx_description
1 polymer ?
#
loop_
_entity_poly.entity_id
_entity_poly.type
_entity_poly.pdbx_seq_one_letter_code
_entity_poly.pdbx_strand_id
1 'polypeptide(L)'
;PVFVRLMRDPLFDIYSKKDTFKLEGSKTIRKGKDITVVTYGDTIFQALEAADELEKENISSEIIDTYSIKPFDKKNLIHSISKTGVLLVVEDHQKRNGLGYELSNFCLKNKPVIFDNLGLNDTFAESGNYYKVIDKYGISKKLHNYKQLPFFH
;
A
#
# COMPACT_ATOMS: atom_id res chain seq x y z
N PRO A 1 -23.12 -9.29 -1.33
CA PRO A 1 -22.41 -9.83 -0.15
C PRO A 1 -21.31 -8.85 0.26
N VAL A 2 -20.94 -8.80 1.55
CA VAL A 2 -19.88 -7.93 2.09
C VAL A 2 -18.89 -8.80 2.85
N PHE A 3 -17.60 -8.51 2.70
CA PHE A 3 -16.52 -9.14 3.45
C PHE A 3 -15.69 -8.06 4.15
N VAL A 4 -15.36 -8.28 5.42
CA VAL A 4 -14.52 -7.39 6.23
C VAL A 4 -13.36 -8.22 6.78
N ARG A 5 -12.13 -7.84 6.46
CA ARG A 5 -10.91 -8.48 6.99
C ARG A 5 -10.49 -7.76 8.27
N LEU A 6 -10.39 -8.49 9.37
CA LEU A 6 -9.96 -7.97 10.67
C LEU A 6 -8.53 -8.43 10.97
N MET A 7 -7.78 -7.59 11.67
CA MET A 7 -6.42 -7.91 12.13
C MET A 7 -6.46 -8.52 13.53
N ARG A 8 -5.47 -9.35 13.85
CA ARG A 8 -5.36 -10.00 15.18
C ARG A 8 -4.80 -9.05 16.24
N ASP A 9 -3.71 -8.37 15.90
CA ASP A 9 -2.94 -7.59 16.86
C ASP A 9 -3.51 -6.16 16.94
N PRO A 10 -3.51 -5.51 18.12
CA PRO A 10 -3.93 -4.13 18.25
C PRO A 10 -2.98 -3.23 17.46
N LEU A 11 -3.55 -2.32 16.69
CA LEU A 11 -2.84 -1.36 15.87
C LEU A 11 -3.15 0.06 16.33
N PHE A 12 -2.35 1.04 15.90
CA PHE A 12 -2.53 2.43 16.30
C PHE A 12 -3.74 3.08 15.61
N ASP A 13 -4.39 4.00 16.30
CA ASP A 13 -5.46 4.80 15.70
C ASP A 13 -4.85 5.84 14.73
N ILE A 14 -5.18 5.72 13.45
CA ILE A 14 -4.81 6.69 12.40
C ILE A 14 -5.97 7.60 11.99
N TYR A 15 -7.18 7.29 12.46
CA TYR A 15 -8.41 8.01 12.14
C TYR A 15 -9.03 8.64 13.38
N SER A 16 -9.65 9.79 13.20
CA SER A 16 -10.46 10.43 14.22
C SER A 16 -11.84 9.76 14.31
N LYS A 17 -12.55 9.93 15.44
CA LYS A 17 -13.94 9.47 15.57
C LYS A 17 -14.93 10.14 14.60
N LYS A 18 -14.53 11.23 13.94
CA LYS A 18 -15.36 11.99 12.99
C LYS A 18 -15.20 11.49 11.55
N ASP A 19 -14.22 10.63 11.32
CA ASP A 19 -13.94 10.09 10.02
C ASP A 19 -15.09 9.21 9.50
N THR A 20 -15.39 9.34 8.21
CA THR A 20 -16.39 8.51 7.54
C THR A 20 -15.73 7.61 6.51
N PHE A 21 -16.35 6.45 6.28
CA PHE A 21 -15.88 5.43 5.36
C PHE A 21 -17.00 5.07 4.41
N LYS A 22 -16.93 5.62 3.20
CA LYS A 22 -17.87 5.29 2.12
C LYS A 22 -17.31 4.12 1.31
N LEU A 23 -18.19 3.29 0.76
CA LEU A 23 -17.82 2.33 -0.26
C LEU A 23 -17.13 3.04 -1.43
N GLU A 24 -16.21 2.35 -2.11
CA GLU A 24 -15.42 2.91 -3.20
C GLU A 24 -14.53 4.09 -2.77
N GLY A 25 -14.23 4.20 -1.48
CA GLY A 25 -13.41 5.26 -0.94
C GLY A 25 -12.03 4.79 -0.49
N SER A 26 -11.13 5.76 -0.41
CA SER A 26 -9.78 5.64 0.10
C SER A 26 -9.43 6.89 0.92
N LYS A 27 -8.30 6.86 1.63
CA LYS A 27 -7.77 8.02 2.34
C LYS A 27 -6.30 8.21 2.09
N THR A 28 -5.94 9.41 1.66
CA THR A 28 -4.55 9.84 1.64
C THR A 28 -4.13 10.22 3.05
N ILE A 29 -3.41 9.33 3.72
CA ILE A 29 -2.99 9.49 5.13
C ILE A 29 -1.65 10.23 5.25
N ARG A 30 -0.86 10.25 4.17
CA ARG A 30 0.34 11.08 4.03
C ARG A 30 0.42 11.62 2.62
N LYS A 31 0.68 12.91 2.46
CA LYS A 31 0.88 13.53 1.15
C LYS A 31 2.34 13.37 0.72
N GLY A 32 2.54 13.14 -0.57
CA GLY A 32 3.85 13.13 -1.20
C GLY A 32 3.77 13.45 -2.69
N LYS A 33 4.91 13.41 -3.37
CA LYS A 33 5.02 13.83 -4.78
C LYS A 33 5.86 12.91 -5.66
N ASP A 34 6.71 12.05 -5.09
CA ASP A 34 7.67 11.26 -5.86
C ASP A 34 7.18 9.82 -6.08
N ILE A 35 6.47 9.24 -5.10
CA ILE A 35 5.91 7.89 -5.20
C ILE A 35 4.53 7.82 -4.54
N THR A 36 3.59 7.13 -5.17
CA THR A 36 2.31 6.74 -4.56
C THR A 36 2.43 5.33 -4.01
N VAL A 37 2.26 5.17 -2.71
CA VAL A 37 2.15 3.88 -2.04
C VAL A 37 0.69 3.63 -1.68
N VAL A 38 0.13 2.56 -2.21
CA VAL A 38 -1.23 2.12 -1.88
C VAL A 38 -1.16 0.91 -0.97
N THR A 39 -1.89 0.96 0.13
CA THR A 39 -1.84 -0.06 1.18
C THR A 39 -3.20 -0.16 1.88
N TYR A 40 -3.36 -1.12 2.79
CA TYR A 40 -4.54 -1.30 3.63
C TYR A 40 -4.21 -2.13 4.86
N GLY A 41 -5.05 -2.04 5.88
CA GLY A 41 -4.92 -2.84 7.10
C GLY A 41 -3.64 -2.55 7.88
N ASP A 42 -2.97 -3.60 8.33
CA ASP A 42 -1.72 -3.57 9.11
C ASP A 42 -0.52 -3.00 8.34
N THR A 43 -0.47 -3.22 7.03
CA THR A 43 0.64 -2.73 6.18
C THR A 43 0.72 -1.20 6.08
N ILE A 44 -0.33 -0.49 6.48
CA ILE A 44 -0.34 0.98 6.59
C ILE A 44 0.82 1.48 7.46
N PHE A 45 1.07 0.84 8.60
CA PHE A 45 2.12 1.26 9.52
C PHE A 45 3.51 1.02 8.94
N GLN A 46 3.69 -0.08 8.20
CA GLN A 46 4.95 -0.33 7.49
C GLN A 46 5.21 0.74 6.43
N ALA A 47 4.16 1.14 5.70
CA ALA A 47 4.26 2.18 4.68
C ALA A 47 4.55 3.58 5.26
N LEU A 48 3.95 3.93 6.39
CA LEU A 48 4.23 5.20 7.07
C LEU A 48 5.68 5.26 7.58
N GLU A 49 6.15 4.20 8.23
CA GLU A 49 7.54 4.13 8.72
C GLU A 49 8.55 4.12 7.56
N ALA A 50 8.28 3.38 6.48
CA ALA A 50 9.12 3.41 5.30
C ALA A 50 9.18 4.79 4.64
N ALA A 51 8.05 5.51 4.63
CA ALA A 51 7.99 6.86 4.12
C ALA A 51 8.84 7.85 4.95
N ASP A 52 8.96 7.63 6.26
CA ASP A 52 9.87 8.42 7.11
C ASP A 52 11.34 8.15 6.76
N GLU A 53 11.70 6.91 6.44
CA GLU A 53 13.04 6.57 5.97
C GLU A 53 13.33 7.11 4.56
N LEU A 54 12.36 7.05 3.64
CA LEU A 54 12.48 7.61 2.29
C LEU A 54 12.65 9.13 2.31
N GLU A 55 11.96 9.83 3.23
CA GLU A 55 12.08 11.29 3.37
C GLU A 55 13.51 11.71 3.73
N LYS A 56 14.25 10.90 4.52
CA LYS A 56 15.66 11.15 4.85
C LYS A 56 16.57 11.12 3.62
N GLU A 57 16.10 10.51 2.53
CA GLU A 57 16.76 10.47 1.23
C GLU A 57 16.13 11.42 0.21
N ASN A 58 15.31 12.37 0.66
CA ASN A 58 14.59 13.34 -0.18
C ASN A 58 13.57 12.70 -1.13
N ILE A 59 13.02 11.52 -0.79
CA ILE A 59 11.96 10.87 -1.55
C ILE A 59 10.63 11.03 -0.80
N SER A 60 9.75 11.85 -1.36
CA SER A 60 8.46 12.20 -0.77
C SER A 60 7.37 11.20 -1.18
N SER A 61 6.97 10.36 -0.23
CA SER A 61 5.99 9.29 -0.44
C SER A 61 4.56 9.71 -0.09
N GLU A 62 3.65 9.59 -1.05
CA GLU A 62 2.21 9.68 -0.82
C GLU A 62 1.68 8.32 -0.37
N ILE A 63 1.04 8.25 0.79
CA ILE A 63 0.49 7.00 1.34
C ILE A 63 -1.04 7.07 1.28
N ILE A 64 -1.64 6.09 0.61
CA ILE A 64 -3.09 5.93 0.48
C ILE A 64 -3.54 4.63 1.13
N ASP A 65 -4.39 4.74 2.14
CA ASP A 65 -5.19 3.62 2.66
C ASP A 65 -6.40 3.37 1.75
N THR A 66 -6.40 2.24 1.07
CA THR A 66 -7.52 1.75 0.27
C THR A 66 -8.36 0.76 1.08
N TYR A 67 -9.06 1.30 2.08
CA TYR A 67 -9.93 0.53 2.96
C TYR A 67 -11.11 -0.15 2.22
N SER A 68 -11.48 0.36 1.04
CA SER A 68 -12.43 -0.27 0.13
C SER A 68 -11.67 -0.90 -1.04
N ILE A 69 -11.39 -2.21 -0.96
CA ILE A 69 -10.66 -2.94 -2.02
C ILE A 69 -11.57 -3.21 -3.23
N LYS A 70 -12.84 -3.55 -2.98
CA LYS A 70 -13.82 -3.87 -4.02
C LYS A 70 -15.20 -3.29 -3.68
N PRO A 71 -15.66 -2.27 -4.42
CA PRO A 71 -14.93 -1.51 -5.45
C PRO A 71 -13.90 -0.57 -4.82
N PHE A 72 -12.82 -0.24 -5.52
CA PHE A 72 -11.79 0.69 -5.03
C PHE A 72 -11.97 2.11 -5.59
N ASP A 73 -11.36 3.08 -4.90
CA ASP A 73 -11.43 4.51 -5.24
C ASP A 73 -10.58 4.86 -6.46
N LYS A 74 -11.14 4.64 -7.65
CA LYS A 74 -10.48 4.95 -8.93
C LYS A 74 -10.07 6.41 -9.05
N LYS A 75 -10.87 7.34 -8.51
CA LYS A 75 -10.67 8.78 -8.67
C LYS A 75 -9.48 9.27 -7.85
N ASN A 76 -9.38 8.87 -6.59
CA ASN A 76 -8.23 9.26 -5.77
C ASN A 76 -6.95 8.60 -6.28
N LEU A 77 -7.02 7.32 -6.67
CA LEU A 77 -5.87 6.60 -7.21
C LEU A 77 -5.35 7.23 -8.50
N ILE A 78 -6.22 7.51 -9.49
CA ILE A 78 -5.77 8.11 -10.76
C ILE A 78 -5.17 9.50 -10.54
N HIS A 79 -5.71 10.29 -9.62
CA HIS A 79 -5.18 11.60 -9.26
C HIS A 79 -3.78 11.48 -8.66
N SER A 80 -3.61 10.58 -7.70
CA SER A 80 -2.33 10.34 -7.02
C SER A 80 -1.25 9.84 -7.97
N ILE A 81 -1.52 8.78 -8.75
CA ILE A 81 -0.53 8.22 -9.68
C ILE A 81 -0.23 9.16 -10.85
N SER A 82 -1.15 10.04 -11.22
CA SER A 82 -0.88 11.07 -12.24
C SER A 82 0.07 12.15 -11.73
N LYS A 83 0.07 12.40 -10.42
CA LYS A 83 0.96 13.35 -9.76
C LYS A 83 2.37 12.76 -9.57
N THR A 84 2.47 11.50 -9.14
CA THR A 84 3.75 10.88 -8.76
C THR A 84 4.41 10.12 -9.91
N GLY A 85 3.64 9.56 -10.84
CA GLY A 85 4.15 8.74 -11.94
C GLY A 85 4.68 7.36 -11.53
N VAL A 86 4.62 7.02 -10.24
CA VAL A 86 5.14 5.78 -9.66
C VAL A 86 4.12 5.22 -8.66
N LEU A 87 3.82 3.92 -8.77
CA LEU A 87 2.90 3.21 -7.88
C LEU A 87 3.60 1.99 -7.25
N LEU A 88 3.62 1.94 -5.91
CA LEU A 88 3.94 0.74 -5.15
C LEU A 88 2.71 0.29 -4.38
N VAL A 89 2.33 -0.98 -4.50
CA VAL A 89 1.26 -1.56 -3.68
C VAL A 89 1.88 -2.39 -2.56
N VAL A 90 1.46 -2.19 -1.31
CA VAL A 90 1.95 -2.95 -0.15
C VAL A 90 0.77 -3.64 0.52
N GLU A 91 0.79 -4.97 0.53
CA GLU A 91 -0.30 -5.77 1.08
C GLU A 91 0.19 -7.02 1.85
N ASP A 92 -0.39 -7.28 3.02
CA ASP A 92 -0.29 -8.57 3.70
C ASP A 92 -1.27 -9.57 3.06
N HIS A 93 -1.01 -9.88 1.79
CA HIS A 93 -1.79 -10.79 0.98
C HIS A 93 -0.91 -11.37 -0.13
N GLN A 94 -1.40 -12.39 -0.82
CA GLN A 94 -0.75 -12.86 -2.06
C GLN A 94 -0.68 -11.71 -3.08
N LYS A 95 0.50 -11.52 -3.69
CA LYS A 95 0.65 -10.62 -4.84
C LYS A 95 -0.31 -11.03 -5.95
N ARG A 96 -0.47 -12.34 -6.13
CA ARG A 96 -1.42 -12.96 -7.04
C ARG A 96 -2.85 -12.78 -6.54
N ASN A 97 -3.73 -12.24 -7.40
CA ASN A 97 -5.14 -11.96 -7.11
C ASN A 97 -5.39 -10.98 -5.95
N GLY A 98 -4.35 -10.27 -5.49
CA GLY A 98 -4.45 -9.21 -4.47
C GLY A 98 -4.83 -7.85 -5.05
N LEU A 99 -4.65 -6.82 -4.23
CA LEU A 99 -4.88 -5.43 -4.64
C LEU A 99 -3.91 -5.02 -5.75
N GLY A 100 -2.63 -5.42 -5.65
CA GLY A 100 -1.62 -5.10 -6.65
C GLY A 100 -2.02 -5.59 -8.05
N TYR A 101 -2.60 -6.79 -8.13
CA TYR A 101 -3.09 -7.35 -9.39
C TYR A 101 -4.20 -6.47 -9.99
N GLU A 102 -5.21 -6.10 -9.22
CA GLU A 102 -6.33 -5.28 -9.70
C GLU A 102 -5.85 -3.88 -10.12
N LEU A 103 -4.98 -3.26 -9.32
CA LEU A 103 -4.45 -1.93 -9.62
C LEU A 103 -3.51 -1.92 -10.83
N SER A 104 -2.75 -3.00 -11.07
CA SER A 104 -1.92 -3.11 -12.27
C SER A 104 -2.76 -3.05 -13.55
N ASN A 105 -3.86 -3.81 -13.61
CA ASN A 105 -4.82 -3.81 -14.73
C ASN A 105 -5.53 -2.46 -14.87
N PHE A 106 -5.89 -1.82 -13.76
CA PHE A 106 -6.44 -0.46 -13.76
C PHE A 106 -5.44 0.55 -14.35
N CYS A 107 -4.19 0.52 -13.93
CA CYS A 107 -3.14 1.42 -14.42
C CYS A 107 -2.88 1.20 -15.91
N LEU A 108 -2.71 -0.04 -16.36
CA LEU A 108 -2.49 -0.36 -17.78
C LEU A 108 -3.58 0.20 -18.70
N LYS A 109 -4.83 0.24 -18.25
CA LYS A 109 -5.97 0.74 -19.03
C LYS A 109 -6.14 2.26 -18.99
N ASN A 110 -5.70 2.92 -17.93
CA ASN A 110 -6.04 4.33 -17.67
C ASN A 110 -4.81 5.25 -17.63
N LYS A 111 -3.73 4.83 -16.99
CA LYS A 111 -2.48 5.59 -16.85
C LYS A 111 -1.33 4.63 -16.51
N PRO A 112 -0.58 4.15 -17.52
CA PRO A 112 0.62 3.37 -17.28
C PRO A 112 1.63 4.18 -16.46
N VAL A 113 2.18 3.56 -15.42
CA VAL A 113 3.16 4.13 -14.49
C VAL A 113 4.21 3.07 -14.17
N ILE A 114 5.34 3.50 -13.60
CA ILE A 114 6.29 2.55 -12.99
C ILE A 114 5.54 1.88 -11.83
N PHE A 115 5.49 0.55 -11.84
CA PHE A 115 4.67 -0.23 -10.92
C PHE A 115 5.44 -1.40 -10.34
N ASP A 116 5.23 -1.66 -9.05
CA ASP A 116 5.63 -2.90 -8.37
C ASP A 116 4.70 -3.15 -7.17
N ASN A 117 4.75 -4.34 -6.59
CA ASN A 117 3.93 -4.70 -5.45
C ASN A 117 4.68 -5.59 -4.45
N LEU A 118 4.53 -5.26 -3.16
CA LEU A 118 5.00 -6.04 -2.02
C LEU A 118 3.84 -6.89 -1.48
N GLY A 119 4.10 -8.17 -1.26
CA GLY A 119 3.13 -9.17 -0.84
C GLY A 119 3.74 -10.57 -0.91
N LEU A 120 2.95 -11.59 -0.58
CA LEU A 120 3.41 -12.98 -0.58
C LEU A 120 3.62 -13.50 -2.00
N ASN A 121 4.75 -14.20 -2.21
CA ASN A 121 5.18 -14.73 -3.51
C ASN A 121 4.64 -16.15 -3.78
N ASP A 122 3.31 -16.32 -3.77
CA ASP A 122 2.63 -17.62 -3.97
C ASP A 122 3.10 -18.71 -2.98
N THR A 123 3.29 -18.30 -1.72
CA THR A 123 3.73 -19.16 -0.62
C THR A 123 2.74 -19.10 0.54
N PHE A 124 2.66 -20.18 1.33
CA PHE A 124 2.00 -20.11 2.63
C PHE A 124 2.77 -19.18 3.59
N ALA A 125 2.02 -18.36 4.32
CA ALA A 125 2.56 -17.58 5.42
C ALA A 125 2.66 -18.43 6.70
N GLU A 126 3.72 -18.21 7.46
CA GLU A 126 3.91 -18.85 8.76
C GLU A 126 3.25 -18.05 9.88
N SER A 127 2.82 -18.75 10.93
CA SER A 127 2.39 -18.10 12.17
C SER A 127 3.60 -17.69 12.99
N GLY A 128 3.61 -16.46 13.51
CA GLY A 128 4.71 -15.99 14.34
C GLY A 128 4.53 -14.57 14.84
N ASN A 129 5.62 -14.00 15.34
CA ASN A 129 5.69 -12.59 15.68
C ASN A 129 5.53 -11.75 14.42
N TYR A 130 4.58 -10.80 14.44
CA TYR A 130 4.21 -9.97 13.30
C TYR A 130 5.42 -9.35 12.58
N TYR A 131 6.28 -8.65 13.32
CA TYR A 131 7.44 -7.97 12.74
C TYR A 131 8.45 -8.93 12.11
N LYS A 132 8.63 -10.12 12.68
CA LYS A 132 9.52 -11.14 12.08
C LYS A 132 8.92 -11.74 10.81
N VAL A 133 7.60 -11.98 10.81
CA VAL A 133 6.89 -12.57 9.68
C VAL A 133 6.89 -11.60 8.49
N ILE A 134 6.41 -10.36 8.70
CA ILE A 134 6.31 -9.37 7.62
C ILE A 134 7.68 -9.03 7.02
N ASP A 135 8.74 -9.08 7.84
CA ASP A 135 10.12 -8.89 7.40
C ASP A 135 10.65 -10.07 6.58
N LYS A 136 10.41 -11.30 7.03
CA LYS A 136 10.77 -12.53 6.30
C LYS A 136 10.17 -12.56 4.89
N TYR A 137 8.96 -12.03 4.72
CA TYR A 137 8.28 -11.99 3.43
C TYR A 137 8.53 -10.72 2.61
N GLY A 138 9.42 -9.81 3.06
CA GLY A 138 9.79 -8.62 2.29
C GLY A 138 8.69 -7.55 2.20
N ILE A 139 7.78 -7.51 3.18
CA ILE A 139 6.65 -6.56 3.25
C ILE A 139 6.91 -5.50 4.34
N SER A 140 7.95 -5.69 5.16
CA SER A 140 8.31 -4.76 6.23
C SER A 140 8.73 -3.39 5.70
N LYS A 141 8.72 -2.41 6.60
CA LYS A 141 9.20 -1.03 6.43
C LYS A 141 10.64 -0.85 5.94
N LYS A 142 11.40 -1.94 5.75
CA LYS A 142 12.81 -1.85 5.34
C LYS A 142 12.92 -1.17 3.98
N LEU A 143 13.80 -0.18 3.92
CA LEU A 143 13.94 0.73 2.78
C LEU A 143 14.21 0.01 1.45
N HIS A 144 14.98 -1.09 1.47
CA HIS A 144 15.25 -1.86 0.26
C HIS A 144 13.99 -2.46 -0.37
N ASN A 145 12.92 -2.71 0.40
CA ASN A 145 11.64 -3.18 -0.14
C ASN A 145 10.95 -2.09 -0.97
N TYR A 146 11.07 -0.83 -0.55
CA TYR A 146 10.42 0.30 -1.21
C TYR A 146 11.24 0.82 -2.40
N LYS A 147 12.50 0.41 -2.50
CA LYS A 147 13.42 0.77 -3.58
C LYS A 147 13.61 -0.31 -4.65
N GLN A 148 12.74 -1.32 -4.70
CA GLN A 148 12.80 -2.36 -5.74
C GLN A 148 12.42 -1.83 -7.13
N LEU A 149 11.73 -0.68 -7.18
CA LEU A 149 11.30 -0.05 -8.41
C LEU A 149 12.51 0.46 -9.23
N PRO A 150 12.49 0.30 -10.58
CA PRO A 150 13.52 0.83 -11.47
C PRO A 150 13.78 2.33 -11.33
N PHE A 151 12.85 3.07 -10.73
CA PHE A 151 12.98 4.49 -10.43
C PHE A 151 14.17 4.85 -9.51
N PHE A 152 14.62 3.91 -8.66
CA PHE A 152 15.67 4.15 -7.66
C PHE A 152 17.08 3.68 -8.08
N HIS A 153 17.24 3.14 -9.30
CA HIS A 153 18.48 2.60 -9.84
C HIS A 153 18.92 3.35 -11.10
#